data_AF-Q6U1Z9-F1
#
_entry.id   AF-Q6U1Z9-F1
#
_cell.length_a   1.000
_cell.length_b   1.000
_cell.length_c   1.000
_cell.angle_alpha   90.00
_cell.angle_beta   90.00
_cell.angle_gamma   90.00
#
_symmetry.space_group_name_H-M   'P 1'
#
loop_
_entity.id
_entity.type
_entity.pdbx_description
1 polymer ?
#
loop_
_entity_poly.entity_id
_entity_poly.type
_entity_poly.pdbx_seq_one_letter_code
_entity_poly.pdbx_strand_id
1 'polypeptide(L)'
;RLNFCDFEFEWKGLKKLCVALSFRQKKEDKSAEGVSIRYYISSKDMDAKEFAHAIRAHWLIEHSLHWVLDVKMNEDASRIRRGNAA
;
A
#
# COMPACT_ATOMS: atom_id res chain seq x y z
N ARG A 1 -13.85 -23.21 13.08
CA ARG A 1 -14.68 -22.17 13.72
C ARG A 1 -14.03 -20.83 13.36
N LEU A 2 -14.66 -20.01 12.52
CA LEU A 2 -14.13 -18.68 12.20
C LEU A 2 -14.32 -17.82 13.46
N ASN A 3 -13.22 -17.40 14.08
CA ASN A 3 -13.27 -16.46 15.20
C ASN A 3 -13.49 -15.07 14.60
N PHE A 4 -14.65 -14.48 14.87
CA PHE A 4 -14.90 -13.08 14.56
C PHE A 4 -14.04 -12.25 15.53
N CYS A 5 -13.07 -11.52 14.98
CA CYS A 5 -12.28 -10.55 15.72
C CYS A 5 -13.11 -9.26 15.86
N ASP A 6 -13.23 -8.76 17.08
CA ASP A 6 -13.87 -7.49 17.35
C ASP A 6 -12.85 -6.37 17.06
N PHE A 7 -12.90 -5.82 15.85
CA PHE A 7 -11.91 -4.87 15.36
C PHE A 7 -11.82 -3.61 16.22
N GLU A 8 -12.89 -3.22 16.89
CA GLU A 8 -12.90 -2.04 17.76
C GLU A 8 -12.15 -2.27 19.07
N PHE A 9 -12.16 -3.52 19.57
CA PHE A 9 -11.44 -3.91 20.79
C PHE A 9 -9.92 -4.03 20.55
N GLU A 10 -9.51 -4.64 19.44
CA GLU A 10 -8.09 -4.85 19.14
C GLU A 10 -7.40 -3.61 18.54
N TRP A 11 -8.14 -2.75 17.82
CA TRP A 11 -7.59 -1.58 17.13
C TRP A 11 -8.29 -0.30 17.59
N LYS A 12 -8.00 0.11 18.83
CA LYS A 12 -8.58 1.32 19.44
C LYS A 12 -8.36 2.55 18.55
N GLY A 13 -9.46 3.16 18.10
CA GLY A 13 -9.44 4.34 17.23
C GLY A 13 -9.51 4.02 15.74
N LEU A 14 -9.68 2.76 15.34
CA LEU A 14 -10.07 2.40 13.98
C LEU A 14 -11.43 3.00 13.64
N LYS A 15 -11.52 3.72 12.52
CA LYS A 15 -12.78 4.35 12.07
C LYS A 15 -13.28 3.80 10.74
N LYS A 16 -12.38 3.31 9.87
CA LYS A 16 -12.73 2.78 8.54
C LYS A 16 -11.91 1.55 8.20
N LEU A 17 -12.58 0.55 7.63
CA LEU A 17 -11.98 -0.50 6.81
C LEU A 17 -12.25 -0.16 5.35
N CYS A 18 -11.20 -0.03 4.55
CA CYS A 18 -11.29 0.39 3.17
C CYS A 18 -10.73 -0.69 2.24
N VAL A 19 -11.35 -0.85 1.07
CA VAL A 19 -10.96 -1.87 0.09
C VAL A 19 -10.63 -1.19 -1.23
N ALA A 20 -9.48 -1.51 -1.80
CA ALA A 20 -9.06 -1.04 -3.11
C ALA A 20 -8.88 -2.20 -4.08
N LEU A 21 -9.48 -2.07 -5.26
CA LEU A 21 -9.30 -2.98 -6.38
C LEU A 21 -8.38 -2.33 -7.40
N SER A 22 -7.34 -3.05 -7.81
CA SER A 22 -6.42 -2.60 -8.85
C SER A 22 -6.36 -3.62 -9.99
N PHE A 23 -6.33 -3.11 -11.21
CA PHE A 23 -6.23 -3.87 -12.44
C PHE A 23 -4.97 -3.44 -13.16
N ARG A 24 -4.14 -4.40 -13.58
CA ARG A 24 -3.01 -4.13 -14.46
C ARG A 24 -3.42 -4.46 -15.88
N GLN A 25 -3.33 -3.48 -16.78
CA GLN A 25 -3.54 -3.71 -18.21
C GLN A 25 -2.21 -3.55 -18.94
N LYS A 26 -1.80 -4.58 -19.70
CA LYS A 26 -0.66 -4.46 -20.62
C LYS A 26 -1.19 -3.95 -21.97
N LYS A 27 -0.42 -3.13 -22.68
CA LYS A 27 -0.85 -2.56 -23.98
C LYS A 27 -1.14 -3.64 -25.05
N GLU A 28 -0.48 -4.78 -24.96
CA GLU A 28 -0.56 -5.86 -25.96
C GLU A 28 -1.64 -6.91 -25.62
N ASP A 29 -2.07 -7.00 -24.36
CA ASP A 29 -3.13 -7.90 -23.91
C ASP A 29 -4.36 -7.11 -23.48
N LYS A 30 -5.47 -7.30 -24.21
CA LYS A 30 -6.78 -6.74 -23.83
C LYS A 30 -7.41 -7.46 -22.64
N SER A 31 -6.81 -8.54 -22.14
CA SER A 31 -7.23 -9.21 -20.92
C SER A 31 -6.76 -8.40 -19.70
N ALA A 32 -7.68 -8.09 -18.80
CA ALA A 32 -7.36 -7.55 -17.49
C ALA A 32 -6.82 -8.69 -16.60
N GLU A 33 -5.61 -9.17 -16.91
CA GLU A 33 -4.92 -10.13 -16.04
C GLU A 33 -4.35 -9.43 -14.81
N GLY A 34 -4.70 -9.93 -13.63
CA GLY A 34 -4.13 -9.50 -12.35
C GLY A 34 -5.00 -8.50 -11.58
N VAL A 35 -6.22 -8.90 -11.21
CA VAL A 35 -6.99 -8.19 -10.18
C VAL A 35 -6.26 -8.35 -8.84
N SER A 36 -5.88 -7.25 -8.22
CA SER A 36 -5.33 -7.24 -6.86
C SER A 36 -6.28 -6.50 -5.92
N ILE A 37 -6.64 -7.15 -4.82
CA ILE A 37 -7.45 -6.58 -3.75
C ILE A 37 -6.50 -6.17 -2.61
N ARG A 38 -6.61 -4.93 -2.14
CA ARG A 38 -5.89 -4.45 -0.96
C ARG A 38 -6.86 -3.93 0.09
N TYR A 39 -6.64 -4.34 1.32
CA TYR A 39 -7.38 -3.90 2.50
C TYR A 39 -6.54 -2.89 3.28
N TYR A 40 -7.18 -1.81 3.67
CA TYR A 40 -6.58 -0.72 4.43
C TYR A 40 -7.42 -0.43 5.66
N ILE A 41 -6.75 -0.08 6.75
CA ILE A 41 -7.37 0.37 7.98
C ILE A 41 -7.05 1.85 8.18
N SER A 42 -8.00 2.64 8.66
CA SER A 42 -7.78 4.05 8.95
C SER A 42 -8.47 4.51 10.23
N SER A 43 -7.75 5.30 11.01
CA SER A 43 -8.27 6.04 12.16
C SER A 43 -8.87 7.39 11.78
N LYS A 44 -8.69 7.83 10.52
CA LYS A 44 -9.36 9.02 9.98
C LYS A 44 -10.73 8.61 9.43
N ASP A 45 -11.75 9.40 9.77
CA ASP A 45 -13.04 9.32 9.12
C ASP A 45 -12.91 10.03 7.77
N MET A 46 -13.08 9.29 6.67
CA MET A 46 -12.89 9.80 5.31
C MET A 46 -13.89 9.17 4.35
N ASP A 47 -14.15 9.87 3.24
CA ASP A 47 -14.96 9.33 2.15
C ASP A 47 -14.11 8.51 1.14
N ALA A 48 -14.79 7.88 0.18
CA ALA A 48 -14.13 7.05 -0.83
C ALA A 48 -13.20 7.84 -1.77
N LYS A 49 -13.48 9.13 -2.02
CA LYS A 49 -12.64 9.97 -2.89
C LYS A 49 -11.36 10.38 -2.18
N GLU A 50 -11.47 10.79 -0.92
CA GLU A 50 -10.34 11.07 -0.05
C GLU A 50 -9.45 9.82 0.10
N PHE A 51 -10.07 8.66 0.31
CA PHE A 51 -9.36 7.39 0.39
C PHE A 51 -8.61 7.06 -0.91
N ALA A 52 -9.26 7.22 -2.07
CA ALA A 52 -8.61 6.98 -3.37
C ALA A 52 -7.42 7.92 -3.62
N HIS A 53 -7.55 9.19 -3.23
CA HIS A 53 -6.43 10.13 -3.28
C HIS A 53 -5.30 9.73 -2.33
N ALA A 54 -5.63 9.36 -1.09
CA ALA A 54 -4.66 8.93 -0.10
C ALA A 54 -3.88 7.69 -0.57
N ILE A 55 -4.56 6.69 -1.13
CA ILE A 55 -3.90 5.51 -1.72
C ILE A 55 -2.96 5.95 -2.83
N ARG A 56 -3.43 6.73 -3.82
CA ARG A 56 -2.58 7.14 -4.94
C ARG A 56 -1.35 7.93 -4.49
N ALA A 57 -1.52 8.82 -3.51
CA ALA A 57 -0.41 9.57 -2.93
C ALA A 57 0.60 8.64 -2.23
N HIS A 58 0.12 7.64 -1.48
CA HIS A 58 0.97 6.63 -0.86
C HIS A 58 1.76 5.81 -1.90
N TRP A 59 1.11 5.36 -2.98
CA TRP A 59 1.77 4.67 -4.09
C TRP A 59 2.85 5.51 -4.77
N LEU A 60 2.65 6.81 -4.87
CA LEU A 60 3.62 7.72 -5.48
C LEU A 60 4.92 7.78 -4.66
N ILE A 61 4.84 7.64 -3.34
CA ILE A 61 6.02 7.59 -2.47
C ILE A 61 6.85 6.36 -2.81
N GLU A 62 6.25 5.17 -2.84
CA GLU A 62 6.98 3.95 -3.20
C GLU A 62 7.55 4.03 -4.61
N HIS A 63 6.78 4.51 -5.58
CA HIS A 63 7.25 4.59 -6.97
C HIS A 63 8.31 5.68 -7.21
N SER A 64 8.26 6.80 -6.50
CA SER A 64 9.18 7.92 -6.75
C SER A 64 10.37 7.93 -5.80
N LEU A 65 10.16 7.60 -4.53
CA LEU A 65 11.22 7.62 -3.52
C LEU A 65 12.00 6.31 -3.53
N HIS A 66 11.34 5.15 -3.41
CA HIS A 66 12.07 3.88 -3.35
C HIS A 66 12.80 3.61 -4.66
N TRP A 67 12.20 3.87 -5.83
CA TRP A 67 12.93 3.72 -7.09
C TRP A 67 14.22 4.56 -7.15
N VAL A 68 14.22 5.79 -6.63
CA VAL A 68 15.42 6.62 -6.59
C VAL A 68 16.46 6.04 -5.62
N LEU A 69 16.04 5.55 -4.46
CA LEU A 69 16.94 4.91 -3.51
C LEU A 69 17.53 3.61 -4.09
N ASP A 70 16.69 2.75 -4.63
CA ASP A 70 17.06 1.45 -5.18
C ASP A 70 17.96 1.61 -6.41
N VAL A 71 17.63 2.54 -7.33
CA VAL A 71 18.29 2.64 -8.65
C VAL A 71 19.32 3.77 -8.72
N LYS A 72 19.03 4.96 -8.19
CA LYS A 72 19.98 6.10 -8.26
C LYS A 72 21.00 6.07 -7.14
N MET A 73 20.61 5.66 -5.93
CA MET A 73 21.55 5.49 -4.82
C MET A 73 22.14 4.08 -4.75
N ASN A 74 21.65 3.16 -5.60
CA ASN A 74 22.10 1.76 -5.69
C ASN A 74 22.01 1.04 -4.34
N GLU A 75 20.98 1.36 -3.56
CA GLU A 75 20.76 0.81 -2.22
C GLU A 75 20.62 -0.72 -2.27
N ASP A 76 20.00 -1.28 -3.32
CA ASP A 76 19.87 -2.73 -3.54
C ASP A 76 21.23 -3.45 -3.60
N ALA A 77 22.28 -2.77 -4.09
CA ALA A 77 23.63 -3.33 -4.14
C ALA A 77 24.43 -3.10 -2.84
N SER A 78 23.87 -2.36 -1.89
CA SER A 78 24.52 -2.10 -0.60
C SER A 78 24.62 -3.38 0.21
N ARG A 79 25.86 -3.76 0.55
CA ARG A 79 26.15 -4.96 1.36
C ARG A 79 26.19 -4.66 2.87
N ILE A 80 25.81 -3.44 3.25
CA ILE A 80 25.87 -2.98 4.64
C ILE A 80 24.74 -3.64 5.43
N ARG A 81 25.10 -4.59 6.30
CA ARG A 81 24.17 -5.24 7.25
C ARG A 81 24.48 -4.78 8.68
N ARG A 82 24.28 -3.49 8.96
CA ARG A 82 24.37 -2.96 10.34
C ARG A 82 23.20 -2.02 10.60
N GLY A 83 22.50 -2.26 11.71
CA GLY A 83 21.22 -1.63 12.04
C GLY A 83 21.25 -0.15 12.44
N ASN A 84 22.24 0.63 12.00
CA ASN A 84 22.36 2.07 12.21
C ASN A 84 23.22 2.69 11.08
N ALA A 85 22.88 2.43 9.82
CA ALA A 85 23.48 3.15 8.70
C ALA A 85 22.60 4.36 8.33
N ALA A 86 23.25 5.50 8.08
CA ALA A 86 22.65 6.75 7.60
C ALA A 86 23.00 6.96 6.13
#